data_AF-A0A0M9AG88-F1
#
_entry.id   AF-A0A0M9AG88-F1
#
_cell.length_a   1.000
_cell.length_b   1.000
_cell.length_c   1.000
_cell.angle_alpha   90.00
_cell.angle_beta   90.00
_cell.angle_gamma   90.00
#
_symmetry.space_group_name_H-M   'P 1'
#
loop_
_entity.id
_entity.type
_entity.pdbx_description
1 polymer ?
#
loop_
_entity_poly.entity_id
_entity_poly.type
_entity_poly.pdbx_seq_one_letter_code
_entity_poly.pdbx_strand_id
1 'polypeptide(L)'
;MGVGKPRIQIKLRAILDEERVSAYALAQALAGKVGRNTVYSLARGEKQRPDLEALAWVIWGLRKLTGKPYGVQDLLAYEEEP
;
A
#
# COMPACT_ATOMS: atom_id res chain seq x y z
N MET A 1 -9.99 -26.94 -16.45
CA MET A 1 -9.66 -25.51 -16.27
C MET A 1 -8.91 -25.43 -14.95
N GLY A 2 -7.62 -25.09 -14.98
CA GLY A 2 -6.87 -24.90 -13.74
C GLY A 2 -7.49 -23.73 -12.99
N VAL A 3 -7.89 -23.93 -11.74
CA VAL A 3 -8.32 -22.80 -10.90
C VAL A 3 -7.04 -22.06 -10.55
N GLY A 4 -6.92 -20.85 -11.05
CA GLY A 4 -5.76 -20.02 -10.81
C GLY A 4 -5.48 -19.81 -9.33
N LYS A 5 -4.20 -19.69 -8.95
CA LYS A 5 -3.88 -19.49 -7.52
C LYS A 5 -4.35 -18.08 -7.10
N PRO A 6 -5.19 -17.95 -6.06
CA PRO A 6 -5.63 -16.64 -5.59
C PRO A 6 -4.46 -15.89 -4.94
N ARG A 7 -4.32 -14.60 -5.24
CA ARG A 7 -3.34 -13.71 -4.61
C ARG A 7 -3.91 -12.32 -4.35
N ILE A 8 -3.35 -11.66 -3.33
CA ILE A 8 -3.62 -10.25 -3.03
C ILE A 8 -2.40 -9.42 -3.41
N GLN A 9 -2.60 -8.44 -4.29
CA GLN A 9 -1.57 -7.48 -4.69
C GLN A 9 -1.76 -6.16 -3.94
N ILE A 10 -0.64 -5.52 -3.55
CA ILE A 10 -0.62 -4.19 -2.94
C ILE A 10 -0.40 -3.15 -4.03
N LYS A 11 -1.32 -2.19 -4.16
CA LYS A 11 -1.34 -1.13 -5.18
C LYS A 11 -0.63 0.16 -4.76
N LEU A 12 0.09 0.16 -3.63
CA LEU A 12 0.67 1.38 -3.06
C LEU A 12 1.55 2.15 -4.04
N ARG A 13 2.33 1.45 -4.88
CA ARG A 13 3.18 2.12 -5.87
C ARG A 13 2.39 2.96 -6.86
N ALA A 14 1.37 2.33 -7.46
CA ALA A 14 0.52 2.96 -8.46
C ALA A 14 -0.19 4.18 -7.88
N ILE A 15 -0.72 4.06 -6.66
CA ILE A 15 -1.38 5.17 -5.95
C ILE A 15 -0.41 6.33 -5.73
N LEU A 16 0.81 6.05 -5.26
CA LEU A 16 1.82 7.08 -5.02
C LEU A 16 2.21 7.81 -6.31
N ASP A 17 2.38 7.07 -7.41
CA ASP A 17 2.73 7.64 -8.71
C ASP A 17 1.56 8.50 -9.28
N GLU A 18 0.31 8.05 -9.15
CA GLU A 18 -0.89 8.79 -9.57
C GLU A 18 -1.05 10.12 -8.82
N GLU A 19 -0.86 10.08 -7.50
CA GLU A 19 -0.98 11.26 -6.64
C GLU A 19 0.27 12.16 -6.64
N ARG A 20 1.32 11.77 -7.37
CA ARG A 20 2.64 12.44 -7.38
C ARG A 20 3.25 12.57 -5.98
N VAL A 21 2.99 11.58 -5.12
CA VAL A 21 3.52 11.50 -3.75
C VAL A 21 4.71 10.54 -3.74
N SER A 22 5.86 11.00 -3.24
CA SER A 22 7.00 10.09 -3.09
C SER A 22 6.80 9.12 -1.93
N ALA A 23 7.33 7.89 -2.06
CA ALA A 23 7.37 6.94 -0.95
C ALA A 23 8.10 7.50 0.29
N TYR A 24 9.07 8.39 0.07
CA TYR A 24 9.74 9.14 1.13
C TYR A 24 8.77 10.06 1.88
N ALA A 25 7.94 10.84 1.17
CA ALA A 25 6.96 11.73 1.79
C ALA A 25 5.94 10.95 2.62
N LEU A 26 5.47 9.80 2.12
CA LEU A 26 4.63 8.89 2.90
C LEU A 26 5.38 8.37 4.14
N ALA A 27 6.63 7.93 4.00
CA ALA A 27 7.40 7.43 5.13
C ALA A 27 7.68 8.49 6.21
N GLN A 28 7.83 9.77 5.81
CA GLN A 28 7.92 10.89 6.74
C GLN A 28 6.60 11.14 7.47
N ALA A 29 5.47 11.11 6.75
CA ALA A 29 4.14 11.26 7.33
C ALA A 29 3.81 10.16 8.36
N LEU A 30 4.43 8.98 8.22
CA LEU A 30 4.25 7.80 9.09
C LEU A 30 5.38 7.61 10.11
N ALA A 31 6.29 8.57 10.27
CA ALA A 31 7.40 8.46 11.20
C ALA A 31 6.91 8.14 12.63
N GLY A 32 7.52 7.13 13.27
CA GLY A 32 7.11 6.64 14.59
C GLY A 32 5.85 5.78 14.62
N LYS A 33 5.18 5.56 13.48
CA LYS A 33 4.02 4.65 13.33
C LYS A 33 4.36 3.44 12.47
N VAL A 34 5.02 3.67 11.34
CA VAL A 34 5.47 2.61 10.43
C VAL A 34 6.94 2.83 10.10
N GLY A 35 7.74 1.78 10.24
CA GLY A 35 9.16 1.85 9.89
C GLY A 35 9.36 2.17 8.40
N ARG A 36 10.34 3.02 8.07
CA ARG A 36 10.65 3.41 6.68
C ARG A 36 10.80 2.21 5.74
N ASN A 37 11.52 1.17 6.18
CA ASN A 37 11.71 -0.05 5.40
C ASN A 37 10.38 -0.73 5.06
N THR A 38 9.42 -0.76 5.99
CA THR A 38 8.08 -1.29 5.72
C THR A 38 7.38 -0.49 4.64
N VAL A 39 7.41 0.85 4.72
CA VAL A 39 6.80 1.71 3.68
C VAL A 39 7.42 1.45 2.31
N TYR A 40 8.75 1.37 2.23
CA TYR A 40 9.43 1.08 0.96
C TYR A 40 9.18 -0.34 0.44
N SER A 41 9.09 -1.35 1.30
CA SER A 41 8.75 -2.71 0.86
C SER A 41 7.30 -2.83 0.41
N LEU A 42 6.36 -2.09 1.01
CA LEU A 42 4.98 -1.99 0.54
C LEU A 42 4.91 -1.28 -0.81
N ALA A 43 5.63 -0.16 -0.96
CA ALA A 43 5.69 0.61 -2.20
C ALA A 43 6.41 -0.12 -3.34
N ARG A 44 7.16 -1.20 -3.06
CA ARG A 44 7.77 -2.08 -4.06
C ARG A 44 6.96 -3.35 -4.32
N GLY A 45 5.90 -3.60 -3.57
CA GLY A 45 5.14 -4.87 -3.64
C GLY A 45 5.92 -6.09 -3.14
N GLU A 46 7.06 -5.91 -2.49
CA GLU A 46 7.92 -7.00 -2.01
C GLU A 46 7.38 -7.65 -0.72
N LYS A 47 6.51 -6.94 0.00
CA LYS A 47 5.98 -7.42 1.29
C LYS A 47 4.77 -8.35 1.07
N GLN A 48 5.02 -9.65 1.18
CA GLN A 48 3.99 -10.70 1.01
C GLN A 48 2.99 -10.80 2.17
N ARG A 49 3.38 -10.36 3.37
CA ARG A 49 2.55 -10.41 4.59
C ARG A 49 2.55 -9.05 5.29
N PRO A 50 1.83 -8.04 4.77
CA PRO A 50 1.61 -6.81 5.50
C PRO A 50 0.71 -7.06 6.71
N ASP A 51 1.06 -6.49 7.86
CA ASP A 51 0.16 -6.46 9.00
C ASP A 51 -0.93 -5.39 8.79
N LEU A 52 -2.12 -5.62 9.37
CA LEU A 52 -3.28 -4.76 9.17
C LEU A 52 -3.08 -3.35 9.74
N GLU A 53 -2.31 -3.23 10.82
CA GLU A 53 -2.01 -1.93 11.44
C GLU A 53 -1.18 -1.04 10.50
N ALA A 54 -0.14 -1.59 9.88
CA ALA A 54 0.66 -0.89 8.89
C ALA A 54 -0.19 -0.45 7.68
N LEU A 55 -1.13 -1.29 7.21
CA LEU A 55 -2.05 -0.91 6.15
C LEU A 55 -2.98 0.23 6.57
N ALA A 56 -3.51 0.20 7.79
CA ALA A 56 -4.34 1.27 8.33
C ALA A 56 -3.57 2.60 8.42
N TRP A 57 -2.32 2.57 8.88
CA TRP A 57 -1.46 3.74 8.91
C TRP A 57 -1.14 4.27 7.51
N VAL A 58 -0.87 3.39 6.54
CA VAL A 58 -0.66 3.78 5.14
C VAL A 58 -1.89 4.47 4.57
N ILE A 59 -3.09 3.92 4.77
CA ILE A 59 -4.35 4.54 4.34
C ILE A 59 -4.51 5.93 4.98
N TRP A 60 -4.26 6.04 6.29
CA TRP A 60 -4.30 7.32 7.00
C TRP A 60 -3.29 8.33 6.42
N GLY A 61 -2.06 7.89 6.12
CA GLY A 61 -1.02 8.72 5.52
C GLY A 61 -1.38 9.20 4.12
N LEU A 62 -1.95 8.32 3.28
CA LEU A 62 -2.46 8.69 1.96
C LEU A 62 -3.57 9.74 2.06
N ARG A 63 -4.57 9.54 2.94
CA ARG A 63 -5.63 10.51 3.19
C ARG A 63 -5.07 11.87 3.61
N LYS A 64 -4.09 11.87 4.51
CA LYS A 64 -3.45 13.10 5.00
C LYS A 64 -2.68 13.86 3.91
N LEU A 65 -1.97 13.14 3.05
CA LEU A 65 -1.12 13.75 2.01
C LEU A 65 -1.89 14.20 0.77
N THR A 66 -3.00 13.53 0.46
CA THR A 66 -3.75 13.72 -0.79
C THR A 66 -5.10 14.42 -0.59
N GLY A 67 -5.64 14.40 0.64
CA GLY A 67 -7.00 14.83 0.94
C GLY A 67 -8.10 13.88 0.42
N LYS A 68 -7.72 12.76 -0.23
CA LYS A 68 -8.67 11.81 -0.84
C LYS A 68 -9.07 10.69 0.12
N PRO A 69 -10.31 10.18 0.06
CA PRO A 69 -10.85 9.25 1.05
C PRO A 69 -10.45 7.78 0.81
N TYR A 70 -9.16 7.48 0.65
CA TYR A 70 -8.67 6.11 0.39
C TYR A 70 -9.17 5.07 1.40
N GLY A 71 -9.52 3.87 0.93
CA GLY A 71 -9.90 2.71 1.73
C GLY A 71 -9.02 1.49 1.46
N VAL A 72 -9.36 0.37 2.11
CA VAL A 72 -8.62 -0.91 1.98
C VAL A 72 -8.65 -1.44 0.55
N GLN A 73 -9.81 -1.35 -0.10
CA GLN A 73 -10.04 -1.82 -1.47
C GLN A 73 -9.28 -1.03 -2.55
N ASP A 74 -8.88 0.22 -2.25
CA ASP A 74 -8.04 0.99 -3.16
C ASP A 74 -6.59 0.49 -3.08
N LEU A 75 -6.16 0.13 -1.87
CA LEU A 75 -4.79 -0.31 -1.58
C LEU A 75 -4.53 -1.77 -1.97
N LEU A 76 -5.55 -2.62 -1.99
CA LEU A 76 -5.43 -4.06 -2.24
C LEU A 76 -6.21 -4.48 -3.49
N ALA A 77 -5.67 -5.43 -4.24
CA ALA A 77 -6.31 -6.04 -5.39
C ALA A 77 -6.36 -7.56 -5.23
N TYR A 78 -7.50 -8.16 -5.53
CA TYR A 78 -7.60 -9.61 -5.69
C TYR A 78 -7.28 -9.99 -7.13
N GLU A 79 -6.44 -11.00 -7.31
CA GLU A 79 -6.06 -11.55 -8.61
C GLU A 79 -6.09 -13.08 -8.57
N GLU A 80 -6.43 -13.67 -9.72
CA GLU A 80 -6.35 -15.11 -9.97
C GLU A 80 -5.31 -15.35 -11.07
N GLU A 81 -4.24 -16.07 -10.73
CA GLU A 81 -3.15 -16.36 -11.66
C GLU A 81 -3.57 -17.49 -12.62
N PRO A 82 -3.70 -17.27 -13.94
CA PRO A 82 -4.35 -18.20 -14.87
C PRO A 82 -3.72 -19.59 -14.99
#